data_AF-A0A0C3D1T8-F1
#
_entry.id   AF-A0A0C3D1T8-F1
#
_cell.length_a   1.000
_cell.length_b   1.000
_cell.length_c   1.000
_cell.angle_alpha   90.00
_cell.angle_beta   90.00
_cell.angle_gamma   90.00
#
_symmetry.space_group_name_H-M   'P 1'
#
loop_
_entity.id
_entity.type
_entity.pdbx_description
1 polymer ?
#
loop_
_entity_poly.entity_id
_entity_poly.type
_entity_poly.pdbx_seq_one_letter_code
_entity_poly.pdbx_strand_id
1 'polypeptide(L)'
;MSAICKFNNYCALLEELYNLSYAIPLPTLLPTKLAELHNDQTLLEDVWITCSEGEVPLWLKDPDVRSAIQAMLKLDHCHEEQLRLGMEADNLCRWFGHELCMVEFALRQPQYSIFHLILKQRHENICALQEQWPSPLVSAACYASEAHSASKLAASLSGSSAMNTLQWLSPILCELPVDGQVLEAEDPETIMDMEYEDPGQIALSDHLLNQVSNDIEGSVSKDEDKEPMQILFNW
;
A
#
# COMPACT_ATOMS: atom_id res chain seq x y z
N MET A 1 -31.12 -21.66 -31.33
CA MET A 1 -30.83 -21.78 -32.77
C MET A 1 -30.19 -20.54 -33.40
N SER A 2 -30.48 -19.31 -32.96
CA SER A 2 -29.87 -18.08 -33.55
C SER A 2 -28.32 -18.08 -33.53
N ALA A 3 -27.70 -18.57 -32.44
CA ALA A 3 -26.25 -18.59 -32.30
C ALA A 3 -25.53 -19.50 -33.34
N ILE A 4 -26.06 -20.71 -33.59
CA ILE A 4 -25.47 -21.65 -34.56
C ILE A 4 -25.53 -21.07 -35.97
N CYS A 5 -26.68 -20.51 -36.35
CA CYS A 5 -26.81 -19.85 -37.66
C CYS A 5 -25.84 -18.66 -37.80
N LYS A 6 -25.67 -17.87 -36.73
CA LYS A 6 -24.73 -16.75 -36.71
C LYS A 6 -23.28 -17.22 -36.88
N PHE A 7 -22.87 -18.26 -36.16
CA PHE A 7 -21.54 -18.87 -36.29
C PHE A 7 -21.30 -19.37 -37.72
N ASN A 8 -22.24 -20.14 -38.28
CA ASN A 8 -22.12 -20.68 -39.64
C ASN A 8 -22.06 -19.57 -40.69
N ASN A 9 -22.78 -18.47 -40.51
CA ASN A 9 -22.68 -17.30 -41.38
C ASN A 9 -21.29 -16.65 -41.32
N TYR A 10 -20.66 -16.62 -40.13
CA TYR A 10 -19.28 -16.13 -40.02
C TYR A 10 -18.27 -17.06 -40.66
N CYS A 11 -18.44 -18.38 -40.55
CA CYS A 11 -17.59 -19.32 -41.27
C CYS A 11 -17.67 -19.13 -42.80
N ALA A 12 -18.87 -18.95 -43.34
CA ALA A 12 -19.06 -18.67 -44.76
C ALA A 12 -18.40 -17.35 -45.20
N LEU A 13 -18.59 -16.27 -44.42
CA LEU A 13 -17.94 -15.00 -44.68
C LEU A 13 -16.41 -15.10 -44.59
N LEU A 14 -15.91 -15.88 -43.63
CA LEU A 14 -14.48 -16.10 -43.45
C LEU A 14 -13.89 -16.87 -44.64
N GLU A 15 -14.60 -17.86 -45.16
CA GLU A 15 -14.21 -18.61 -46.36
C GLU A 15 -14.09 -17.70 -47.59
N GLU A 16 -15.01 -16.74 -47.76
CA GLU A 16 -14.94 -15.75 -48.84
C GLU A 16 -13.71 -14.82 -48.74
N LEU A 17 -13.32 -14.46 -47.51
CA LEU A 17 -12.20 -13.55 -47.24
C LEU A 17 -10.85 -14.28 -47.09
N TYR A 18 -10.85 -15.62 -47.06
CA TYR A 18 -9.68 -16.40 -46.69
C TYR A 18 -8.60 -16.39 -47.77
N ASN A 19 -7.36 -16.14 -47.36
CA ASN A 19 -6.19 -16.27 -48.22
C ASN A 19 -5.42 -17.56 -47.91
N LEU A 20 -5.25 -18.39 -48.94
CA LEU A 20 -4.54 -19.68 -48.87
C LEU A 20 -3.07 -19.54 -48.40
N SER A 21 -2.47 -18.36 -48.48
CA SER A 21 -1.11 -18.12 -47.98
C SER A 21 -0.99 -18.20 -46.46
N TYR A 22 -2.09 -18.09 -45.71
CA TYR A 22 -2.05 -18.07 -44.24
C TYR A 22 -1.81 -19.45 -43.62
N ALA A 23 -2.10 -20.54 -44.34
CA ALA A 23 -1.94 -21.92 -43.86
C ALA A 23 -2.62 -22.24 -42.50
N ILE A 24 -3.62 -21.43 -42.11
CA ILE A 24 -4.42 -21.64 -40.90
C ILE A 24 -5.70 -22.40 -41.30
N PRO A 25 -6.04 -23.55 -40.69
CA PRO A 25 -7.26 -24.27 -41.04
C PRO A 25 -8.50 -23.43 -40.73
N LEU A 26 -9.46 -23.40 -41.65
CA LEU A 26 -10.74 -22.71 -41.45
C LEU A 26 -11.63 -23.52 -40.51
N PRO A 27 -12.42 -22.86 -39.63
CA PRO A 27 -13.40 -23.53 -38.79
C PRO A 27 -14.48 -24.22 -39.62
N THR A 28 -14.87 -25.44 -39.23
CA THR A 28 -15.93 -26.20 -39.89
C THR A 28 -17.32 -25.67 -39.50
N LEU A 29 -18.29 -25.80 -40.41
CA LEU A 29 -19.68 -25.44 -40.15
C LEU A 29 -20.29 -26.41 -39.12
N LEU A 30 -21.09 -25.85 -38.21
CA LEU A 30 -21.78 -26.62 -37.17
C LEU A 30 -23.12 -27.18 -37.67
N PRO A 31 -23.51 -28.38 -37.23
CA PRO A 31 -24.86 -28.91 -37.47
C PRO A 31 -25.95 -27.95 -36.95
N THR A 32 -26.93 -27.64 -37.79
CA THR A 32 -28.05 -26.77 -37.42
C THR A 32 -29.08 -27.47 -36.53
N LYS A 33 -29.09 -28.81 -36.53
CA LYS A 33 -29.91 -29.61 -35.62
C LYS A 33 -29.17 -29.83 -34.31
N LEU A 34 -29.82 -29.46 -33.21
CA LEU A 34 -29.23 -29.54 -31.87
C LEU A 34 -28.87 -30.99 -31.47
N ALA A 35 -29.66 -31.98 -31.90
CA ALA A 35 -29.36 -33.40 -31.65
C ALA A 35 -28.10 -33.89 -32.36
N GLU A 36 -27.79 -33.35 -33.56
CA GLU A 36 -26.55 -33.67 -34.27
C GLU A 36 -25.36 -32.96 -33.62
N LEU A 37 -25.56 -31.69 -33.23
CA LEU A 37 -24.54 -30.90 -32.52
C LEU A 37 -24.13 -31.53 -31.18
N HIS A 38 -25.08 -32.03 -30.39
CA HIS A 38 -24.78 -32.66 -29.10
C HIS A 38 -23.99 -33.97 -29.23
N ASN A 39 -24.12 -34.65 -30.37
CA ASN A 39 -23.43 -35.91 -30.63
C ASN A 39 -22.16 -35.71 -31.46
N ASP A 40 -21.79 -34.47 -31.74
CA ASP A 40 -20.61 -34.15 -32.53
C ASP A 40 -19.35 -34.25 -31.67
N GLN A 41 -18.57 -35.29 -31.92
CA GLN A 41 -17.39 -35.62 -31.12
C GLN A 41 -16.23 -34.64 -31.37
N THR A 42 -16.22 -33.92 -32.50
CA THR A 42 -15.18 -32.93 -32.81
C THR A 42 -15.29 -31.69 -31.92
N LEU A 43 -16.48 -31.39 -31.39
CA LEU A 43 -16.69 -30.29 -30.45
C LEU A 43 -16.21 -30.60 -29.03
N LEU A 44 -15.91 -31.88 -28.77
CA LEU A 44 -15.41 -32.35 -27.49
C LEU A 44 -13.88 -32.49 -27.50
N GLU A 45 -13.19 -32.13 -28.59
CA GLU A 45 -11.73 -32.23 -28.72
C GLU A 45 -10.96 -31.33 -27.74
N ASP A 46 -11.56 -30.20 -27.33
CA ASP A 46 -10.99 -29.30 -26.33
C ASP A 46 -11.14 -29.81 -24.88
N VAL A 47 -11.97 -30.84 -24.66
CA VAL A 47 -12.03 -31.54 -23.38
C VAL A 47 -11.19 -32.80 -23.55
N TRP A 48 -9.95 -32.77 -23.07
CA TRP A 48 -9.03 -33.92 -23.10
C TRP A 48 -9.58 -35.10 -22.28
N ILE A 49 -10.48 -35.88 -22.87
CA ILE A 49 -11.02 -37.15 -22.33
C ILE A 49 -10.50 -38.34 -23.14
N THR A 50 -9.56 -38.15 -24.07
CA THR A 50 -8.81 -39.28 -24.63
C THR A 50 -7.88 -39.80 -23.54
N CYS A 51 -8.18 -41.00 -23.04
CA CYS A 51 -7.29 -41.73 -22.15
C CYS A 51 -5.93 -41.86 -22.84
N SER A 52 -4.88 -41.25 -22.28
CA SER A 52 -3.56 -41.26 -22.90
C SER A 52 -3.08 -42.70 -23.05
N GLU A 53 -2.71 -43.11 -24.27
CA GLU A 53 -2.03 -44.38 -24.48
C GLU A 53 -0.63 -44.31 -23.87
N GLY A 54 -0.47 -44.78 -22.62
CA GLY A 54 0.81 -44.73 -21.91
C GLY A 54 0.66 -44.80 -20.39
N GLU A 55 1.81 -44.80 -19.69
CA GLU A 55 1.83 -44.68 -18.24
C GLU A 55 1.39 -43.26 -17.83
N VAL A 56 0.37 -43.18 -16.98
CA VAL A 56 -0.14 -41.91 -16.45
C VAL A 56 0.95 -41.22 -15.64
N PRO A 57 1.32 -39.96 -15.95
CA PRO A 57 2.34 -39.23 -15.19
C PRO A 57 2.05 -39.20 -13.68
N LEU A 58 3.09 -39.26 -12.85
CA LEU A 58 2.94 -39.27 -11.40
C LEU A 58 2.24 -38.01 -10.86
N TRP A 59 2.47 -36.83 -11.46
CA TRP A 59 1.74 -35.62 -11.10
C TRP A 59 0.24 -35.71 -11.40
N LEU A 60 -0.24 -36.67 -12.18
CA LEU A 60 -1.66 -36.87 -12.44
C LEU A 60 -2.22 -38.04 -11.60
N LYS A 61 -1.42 -39.10 -11.40
CA LYS A 61 -1.81 -40.32 -10.69
C LYS A 61 -1.63 -40.25 -9.18
N ASP A 62 -0.54 -39.65 -8.71
CA ASP A 62 -0.13 -39.66 -7.30
C ASP A 62 -0.57 -38.34 -6.61
N PRO A 63 -1.46 -38.40 -5.60
CA PRO A 63 -1.90 -37.22 -4.85
C PRO A 63 -0.76 -36.55 -4.08
N ASP A 64 0.23 -37.30 -3.58
CA ASP A 64 1.33 -36.75 -2.81
C ASP A 64 2.27 -35.94 -3.71
N VAL A 65 2.53 -36.43 -4.93
CA VAL A 65 3.31 -35.68 -5.93
C VAL A 65 2.60 -34.39 -6.34
N ARG A 66 1.27 -34.41 -6.51
CA ARG A 66 0.49 -33.18 -6.77
C ARG A 66 0.58 -32.20 -5.62
N SER A 67 0.40 -32.69 -4.39
CA SER A 67 0.49 -31.87 -3.18
C SER A 67 1.88 -31.23 -3.06
N ALA A 68 2.95 -31.99 -3.35
CA ALA A 68 4.31 -31.48 -3.35
C ALA A 68 4.53 -30.38 -4.41
N ILE A 69 4.06 -30.59 -5.65
CA ILE A 69 4.15 -29.57 -6.72
C ILE A 69 3.36 -28.32 -6.33
N GLN A 70 2.14 -28.46 -5.83
CA GLN A 70 1.32 -27.34 -5.38
C GLN A 70 1.98 -26.57 -4.23
N ALA A 71 2.61 -27.27 -3.28
CA ALA A 71 3.35 -26.65 -2.19
C ALA A 71 4.54 -25.84 -2.70
N MET A 72 5.31 -26.36 -3.66
CA MET A 72 6.40 -25.62 -4.30
C MET A 72 5.90 -24.37 -5.01
N LEU A 73 4.86 -24.49 -5.85
CA LEU A 73 4.28 -23.34 -6.55
C LEU A 73 3.72 -22.29 -5.57
N LYS A 74 3.16 -22.73 -4.44
CA LYS A 74 2.68 -21.82 -3.39
C LYS A 74 3.82 -21.05 -2.74
N LEU A 75 4.97 -21.69 -2.51
CA LEU A 75 6.16 -21.01 -1.99
C LEU A 75 6.68 -19.97 -2.98
N ASP A 76 6.76 -20.33 -4.26
CA ASP A 76 7.20 -19.41 -5.32
C ASP A 76 6.26 -18.21 -5.43
N HIS A 77 4.94 -18.44 -5.44
CA HIS A 77 3.95 -17.35 -5.43
C HIS A 77 4.03 -16.49 -4.16
N CYS A 78 4.27 -17.06 -2.99
CA CYS A 78 4.46 -16.28 -1.78
C CYS A 78 5.69 -15.36 -1.88
N HIS A 79 6.77 -15.83 -2.49
CA HIS A 79 7.96 -15.01 -2.72
C HIS A 79 7.69 -13.89 -3.72
N GLU A 80 7.05 -14.19 -4.84
CA GLU A 80 6.63 -13.19 -5.82
C GLU A 80 5.73 -12.13 -5.20
N GLU A 81 4.74 -12.55 -4.41
CA GLU A 81 3.80 -11.65 -3.74
C GLU A 81 4.50 -10.76 -2.70
N GLN A 82 5.47 -11.29 -1.95
CA GLN A 82 6.28 -10.49 -1.03
C GLN A 82 7.04 -9.38 -1.75
N LEU A 83 7.67 -9.70 -2.90
CA LEU A 83 8.35 -8.70 -3.72
C LEU A 83 7.37 -7.66 -4.27
N ARG A 84 6.21 -8.11 -4.76
CA ARG A 84 5.16 -7.23 -5.28
C ARG A 84 4.64 -6.26 -4.21
N LEU A 85 4.36 -6.77 -3.01
CA LEU A 85 3.90 -5.96 -1.88
C LEU A 85 4.97 -4.99 -1.39
N GLY A 86 6.25 -5.40 -1.40
CA GLY A 86 7.36 -4.51 -1.08
C GLY A 86 7.43 -3.32 -2.04
N MET A 87 7.39 -3.59 -3.36
CA MET A 87 7.35 -2.54 -4.38
C MET A 87 6.12 -1.63 -4.23
N GLU A 88 4.95 -2.20 -3.93
CA GLU A 88 3.73 -1.42 -3.74
C GLU A 88 3.83 -0.52 -2.51
N ALA A 89 4.36 -1.03 -1.40
CA ALA A 89 4.55 -0.24 -0.18
C ALA A 89 5.51 0.93 -0.41
N ASP A 90 6.63 0.71 -1.11
CA ASP A 90 7.56 1.76 -1.51
C ASP A 90 6.90 2.80 -2.43
N ASN A 91 6.09 2.34 -3.40
CA ASN A 91 5.35 3.21 -4.30
C ASN A 91 4.36 4.10 -3.53
N LEU A 92 3.63 3.55 -2.57
CA LEU A 92 2.71 4.30 -1.72
C LEU A 92 3.44 5.36 -0.88
N CYS A 93 4.59 5.01 -0.30
CA CYS A 93 5.42 5.96 0.46
C CYS A 93 5.90 7.13 -0.42
N ARG A 94 6.41 6.82 -1.62
CA ARG A 94 6.85 7.84 -2.59
C ARG A 94 5.71 8.71 -3.09
N TRP A 95 4.55 8.10 -3.37
CA TRP A 95 3.35 8.82 -3.77
C TRP A 95 2.92 9.80 -2.67
N PHE A 96 2.87 9.35 -1.42
CA PHE A 96 2.55 10.20 -0.27
C PHE A 96 3.45 11.43 -0.20
N GLY A 97 4.77 11.23 -0.31
CA GLY A 97 5.75 12.32 -0.31
C GLY A 97 5.56 13.34 -1.42
N HIS A 98 5.46 12.85 -2.65
CA HIS A 98 5.24 13.69 -3.82
C HIS A 98 3.94 14.48 -3.72
N GLU A 99 2.86 13.79 -3.34
CA GLU A 99 1.54 14.37 -3.22
C GLU A 99 1.50 15.46 -2.13
N LEU A 100 2.06 15.18 -0.95
CA LEU A 100 2.19 16.17 0.12
C LEU A 100 3.02 17.37 -0.34
N CYS A 101 4.17 17.15 -0.99
CA CYS A 101 5.05 18.21 -1.50
C CYS A 101 4.31 19.13 -2.47
N MET A 102 3.54 18.56 -3.40
CA MET A 102 2.81 19.32 -4.41
C MET A 102 1.68 20.17 -3.81
N VAL A 103 0.91 19.60 -2.87
CA VAL A 103 -0.15 20.34 -2.16
C VAL A 103 0.44 21.45 -1.31
N GLU A 104 1.51 21.15 -0.58
CA GLU A 104 2.25 22.12 0.22
C GLU A 104 2.84 23.26 -0.62
N PHE A 105 3.41 22.94 -1.78
CA PHE A 105 3.89 23.94 -2.72
C PHE A 105 2.73 24.80 -3.24
N ALA A 106 1.63 24.20 -3.66
CA ALA A 106 0.46 24.92 -4.17
C ALA A 106 -0.15 25.86 -3.12
N LEU A 107 -0.20 25.46 -1.85
CA LEU A 107 -0.67 26.30 -0.74
C LEU A 107 0.18 27.55 -0.52
N ARG A 108 1.48 27.51 -0.88
CA ARG A 108 2.40 28.65 -0.78
C ARG A 108 2.34 29.59 -1.98
N GLN A 109 1.68 29.20 -3.07
CA GLN A 109 1.62 30.01 -4.29
C GLN A 109 0.37 30.90 -4.31
N PRO A 110 0.51 32.23 -4.45
CA PRO A 110 -0.64 33.15 -4.45
C PRO A 110 -1.58 32.92 -5.64
N GLN A 111 -1.05 32.37 -6.74
CA GLN A 111 -1.81 32.04 -7.95
C GLN A 111 -2.90 30.97 -7.74
N TYR A 112 -2.81 30.17 -6.67
CA TYR A 112 -3.80 29.13 -6.35
C TYR A 112 -4.71 29.50 -5.18
N SER A 113 -4.77 30.79 -4.81
CA SER A 113 -5.61 31.29 -3.70
C SER A 113 -7.09 30.89 -3.80
N ILE A 114 -7.65 30.80 -5.01
CA ILE A 114 -9.04 30.36 -5.24
C ILE A 114 -9.27 28.93 -4.75
N PHE A 115 -8.25 28.07 -4.80
CA PHE A 115 -8.33 26.66 -4.40
C PHE A 115 -7.88 26.41 -2.95
N HIS A 116 -7.57 27.46 -2.19
CA HIS A 116 -6.91 27.34 -0.88
C HIS A 116 -7.67 26.42 0.09
N LEU A 117 -9.00 26.54 0.18
CA LEU A 117 -9.82 25.68 1.06
C LEU A 117 -9.72 24.20 0.68
N ILE A 118 -9.81 23.90 -0.62
CA ILE A 118 -9.76 22.52 -1.13
C ILE A 118 -8.35 21.95 -0.94
N LEU A 119 -7.31 22.74 -1.20
CA LEU A 119 -5.92 22.34 -1.00
C LEU A 119 -5.62 22.07 0.48
N LYS A 120 -6.17 22.89 1.39
CA LYS A 120 -6.03 22.67 2.83
C LYS A 120 -6.72 21.37 3.27
N GLN A 121 -7.94 21.13 2.82
CA GLN A 121 -8.63 19.87 3.09
C GLN A 121 -7.84 18.67 2.56
N ARG A 122 -7.27 18.79 1.35
CA ARG A 122 -6.44 17.73 0.76
C ARG A 122 -5.17 17.49 1.58
N HIS A 123 -4.51 18.55 2.04
CA HIS A 123 -3.33 18.47 2.92
C HIS A 123 -3.65 17.71 4.20
N GLU A 124 -4.73 18.07 4.90
CA GLU A 124 -5.17 17.40 6.12
C GLU A 124 -5.49 15.90 5.87
N ASN A 125 -6.17 15.60 4.77
CA ASN A 125 -6.46 14.22 4.38
C ASN A 125 -5.18 13.42 4.15
N ILE A 126 -4.19 13.98 3.45
CA ILE A 126 -2.90 13.32 3.20
C ILE A 126 -2.16 13.11 4.52
N CYS A 127 -2.09 14.12 5.39
CA CYS A 127 -1.46 14.00 6.70
C CYS A 127 -2.08 12.87 7.54
N ALA A 128 -3.40 12.68 7.47
CA ALA A 128 -4.07 11.58 8.17
C ALA A 128 -3.63 10.19 7.66
N LEU A 129 -3.18 10.06 6.41
CA LEU A 129 -2.70 8.79 5.86
C LEU A 129 -1.41 8.31 6.52
N GLN A 130 -0.56 9.22 7.00
CA GLN A 130 0.70 8.89 7.67
C GLN A 130 0.50 8.01 8.92
N GLU A 131 -0.65 8.15 9.60
CA GLU A 131 -1.00 7.35 10.78
C GLU A 131 -1.64 6.00 10.39
N GLN A 132 -2.25 5.91 9.21
CA GLN A 132 -3.05 4.75 8.78
C GLN A 132 -2.30 3.76 7.89
N TRP A 133 -1.35 4.26 7.09
CA TRP A 133 -0.64 3.49 6.08
C TRP A 133 0.67 2.80 6.52
N PRO A 134 1.22 3.00 7.73
CA PRO A 134 2.31 2.18 8.21
C PRO A 134 1.95 0.68 8.16
N SER A 135 2.87 -0.11 7.62
CA SER A 135 2.72 -1.56 7.46
C SER A 135 4.02 -2.26 7.87
N PRO A 136 4.03 -3.60 7.99
CA PRO A 136 5.28 -4.33 8.25
C PRO A 136 6.37 -4.10 7.20
N LEU A 137 5.99 -3.68 5.98
CA LEU A 137 6.92 -3.42 4.88
C LEU A 137 7.45 -1.99 4.86
N VAL A 138 6.65 -1.02 5.32
CA VAL A 138 7.03 0.39 5.39
C VAL A 138 6.63 0.98 6.73
N SER A 139 7.63 1.38 7.51
CA SER A 139 7.44 1.92 8.85
C SER A 139 6.86 3.33 8.86
N ALA A 140 6.26 3.74 9.99
CA ALA A 140 5.83 5.12 10.21
C ALA A 140 6.99 6.13 10.09
N ALA A 141 8.22 5.72 10.40
CA ALA A 141 9.41 6.56 10.25
C ALA A 141 9.72 6.89 8.78
N CYS A 142 9.43 5.98 7.85
CA CYS A 142 9.58 6.23 6.42
C CYS A 142 8.61 7.34 5.97
N TYR A 143 7.34 7.25 6.34
CA TYR A 143 6.36 8.29 6.06
C TYR A 143 6.72 9.63 6.72
N ALA A 144 7.20 9.63 7.97
CA ALA A 144 7.64 10.85 8.64
C ALA A 144 8.85 11.51 7.95
N SER A 145 9.83 10.71 7.53
CA SER A 145 10.99 11.18 6.77
C SER A 145 10.59 11.77 5.42
N GLU A 146 9.65 11.10 4.74
CA GLU A 146 9.13 11.55 3.46
C GLU A 146 8.32 12.84 3.62
N ALA A 147 7.50 12.96 4.67
CA ALA A 147 6.76 14.17 4.99
C ALA A 147 7.70 15.36 5.24
N HIS A 148 8.74 15.16 6.05
CA HIS A 148 9.74 16.20 6.30
C HIS A 148 10.47 16.62 5.01
N SER A 149 10.82 15.64 4.16
CA SER A 149 11.48 15.88 2.88
C SER A 149 10.55 16.66 1.92
N ALA A 150 9.28 16.29 1.86
CA ALA A 150 8.24 16.96 1.08
C ALA A 150 8.06 18.42 1.51
N SER A 151 7.92 18.70 2.80
CA SER A 151 7.77 20.09 3.29
C SER A 151 9.01 20.94 2.99
N LYS A 152 10.21 20.36 3.14
CA LYS A 152 11.48 21.03 2.81
C LYS A 152 11.59 21.35 1.32
N LEU A 153 11.24 20.40 0.45
CA LEU A 153 11.23 20.59 -1.00
C LEU A 153 10.18 21.61 -1.42
N ALA A 154 8.98 21.57 -0.85
CA ALA A 154 7.94 22.56 -1.13
C ALA A 154 8.39 23.99 -0.77
N ALA A 155 9.07 24.15 0.38
CA ALA A 155 9.63 25.42 0.80
C ALA A 155 10.73 25.94 -0.15
N SER A 156 11.63 25.06 -0.59
CA SER A 156 12.71 25.43 -1.52
C SER A 156 12.18 25.84 -2.89
N LEU A 157 11.20 25.10 -3.42
CA LEU A 157 10.55 25.38 -4.70
C LEU A 157 9.73 26.67 -4.67
N SER A 158 9.12 27.00 -3.53
CA SER A 158 8.30 28.22 -3.39
C SER A 158 9.12 29.51 -3.32
N GLY A 159 10.44 29.43 -3.48
CA GLY A 159 11.32 30.61 -3.39
C GLY A 159 11.62 31.02 -1.96
N SER A 160 11.21 30.25 -0.95
CA SER A 160 11.71 30.37 0.42
C SER A 160 13.06 29.66 0.57
N SER A 161 13.94 29.81 -0.43
CA SER A 161 15.36 29.78 -0.14
C SER A 161 15.59 30.99 0.74
N ALA A 162 16.04 30.78 1.97
CA ALA A 162 16.77 31.82 2.65
C ALA A 162 17.95 32.19 1.74
N MET A 163 17.73 33.13 0.82
CA MET A 163 18.80 33.93 0.27
C MET A 163 19.33 34.68 1.49
N ASN A 164 20.24 34.01 2.20
CA ASN A 164 21.17 34.65 3.11
C ASN A 164 21.94 35.61 2.24
N THR A 165 21.38 36.81 2.06
CA THR A 165 22.03 37.91 1.37
C THR A 165 23.11 38.32 2.34
N LEU A 166 24.28 37.68 2.25
CA LEU A 166 25.44 38.00 3.05
C LEU A 166 25.87 39.41 2.68
N GLN A 167 25.38 40.40 3.42
CA GLN A 167 25.86 41.76 3.33
C GLN A 167 27.15 41.84 4.14
N TRP A 168 28.25 42.12 3.44
CA TRP A 168 29.50 42.49 4.10
C TRP A 168 29.28 43.81 4.84
N LEU A 169 29.40 43.77 6.17
CA LEU A 169 29.39 44.98 6.99
C LEU A 169 30.74 45.69 6.83
N SER A 170 30.69 47.00 6.59
CA SER A 170 31.89 47.84 6.57
C SER A 170 32.58 47.79 7.94
N PRO A 171 33.91 47.53 8.01
CA PRO A 171 34.62 47.52 9.28
C PRO A 171 34.51 48.89 9.97
N ILE A 172 34.05 48.90 11.22
CA ILE A 172 34.06 50.10 12.06
C ILE A 172 35.47 50.24 12.63
N LEU A 173 36.16 51.32 12.25
CA LEU A 173 37.44 51.69 12.86
C LEU A 173 37.15 52.38 14.20
N CYS A 174 37.34 51.66 15.31
CA CYS A 174 37.23 52.26 16.64
C CYS A 174 38.50 53.06 16.95
N GLU A 175 38.43 54.38 16.84
CA GLU A 175 39.45 55.28 17.38
C GLU A 175 39.27 55.36 18.90
N LEU A 176 40.22 54.77 19.63
CA LEU A 176 40.27 54.85 21.09
C LEU A 176 40.83 56.22 21.53
N PRO A 177 40.12 56.99 22.38
CA PRO A 177 40.66 58.22 22.92
C PRO A 177 41.80 57.91 23.90
N VAL A 178 42.96 58.48 23.62
CA VAL A 178 44.07 58.60 24.59
C VAL A 178 43.73 59.76 25.51
N ASP A 179 43.26 59.48 26.72
CA ASP A 179 43.87 59.96 27.98
C ASP A 179 42.95 59.70 29.18
N GLY A 180 43.60 59.32 30.28
CA GLY A 180 42.98 58.69 31.43
C GLY A 180 42.28 59.61 32.42
N GLN A 181 41.46 58.97 33.24
CA GLN A 181 41.31 59.26 34.66
C GLN A 181 40.65 58.06 35.33
N VAL A 182 41.41 57.43 36.24
CA VAL A 182 40.93 56.45 37.20
C VAL A 182 40.12 57.20 38.25
N LEU A 183 38.87 56.81 38.46
CA LEU A 183 38.14 57.10 39.69
C LEU A 183 37.51 55.79 40.19
N GLU A 184 37.82 55.50 41.45
CA GLU A 184 37.47 54.29 42.19
C GLU A 184 36.02 54.28 42.69
N ALA A 185 35.57 53.04 42.92
CA ALA A 185 34.60 52.56 43.93
C ALA A 185 33.10 52.88 43.67
N GLU A 186 32.12 52.03 44.00
CA GLU A 186 32.03 50.99 45.05
C GLU A 186 31.15 49.79 44.62
N ASP A 187 31.36 48.67 45.30
CA ASP A 187 30.49 47.48 45.37
C ASP A 187 29.29 47.78 46.29
N PRO A 188 28.08 47.17 46.10
CA PRO A 188 27.77 46.05 47.01
C PRO A 188 26.81 44.96 46.50
N GLU A 189 27.05 43.77 47.07
CA GLU A 189 26.09 42.78 47.61
C GLU A 189 25.50 41.67 46.70
N THR A 190 26.10 40.48 46.87
CA THR A 190 25.51 39.16 47.17
C THR A 190 24.00 38.98 47.03
N ILE A 191 23.57 38.18 46.04
CA ILE A 191 22.30 37.41 46.09
C ILE A 191 22.58 35.96 45.66
N MET A 192 22.01 35.06 46.46
CA MET A 192 22.24 33.63 46.63
C MET A 192 22.11 32.73 45.40
N ASP A 193 22.88 31.63 45.46
CA ASP A 193 22.78 30.42 44.65
C ASP A 193 21.33 29.90 44.54
N MET A 194 20.93 29.58 43.30
CA MET A 194 19.74 28.80 43.00
C MET A 194 20.20 27.55 42.24
N GLU A 195 20.20 26.41 42.94
CA GLU A 195 20.61 25.11 42.42
C GLU A 195 19.70 24.62 41.28
N TYR A 196 20.34 23.93 40.34
CA TYR A 196 19.72 23.21 39.22
C TYR A 196 18.97 21.97 39.74
N GLU A 197 17.67 21.89 39.49
CA GLU A 197 16.88 20.67 39.67
C GLU A 197 16.74 19.91 38.34
N ASP A 198 17.00 18.60 38.43
CA ASP A 198 17.10 17.58 37.38
C ASP A 198 15.70 17.15 36.87
N PRO A 199 15.41 17.11 35.55
CA PRO A 199 14.10 16.73 35.02
C PRO A 199 13.74 15.24 35.14
N GLY A 200 14.50 14.45 35.89
CA GLY A 200 14.48 12.98 35.90
C GLY A 200 13.52 12.27 36.87
N GLN A 201 12.58 12.96 37.52
CA GLN A 201 11.67 12.30 38.50
C GLN A 201 10.23 12.82 38.46
N ILE A 202 9.44 12.40 37.46
CA ILE A 202 7.97 12.32 37.60
C ILE A 202 7.46 11.01 36.97
N ALA A 203 7.53 9.95 37.77
CA ALA A 203 6.77 8.70 37.69
C ALA A 203 6.55 8.30 39.16
N LEU A 204 5.41 7.85 39.69
CA LEU A 204 4.18 7.26 39.16
C LEU A 204 3.18 7.21 40.35
N SER A 205 1.88 7.05 40.02
CA SER A 205 0.83 6.37 40.80
C SER A 205 0.25 7.00 42.07
N ASP A 206 -1.08 7.22 42.08
CA ASP A 206 -2.03 6.36 42.81
C ASP A 206 -3.45 6.95 42.82
N HIS A 207 -4.42 6.23 42.22
CA HIS A 207 -5.72 6.13 42.87
C HIS A 207 -6.32 4.73 42.71
N LEU A 208 -6.81 4.24 43.84
CA LEU A 208 -6.91 2.84 44.22
C LEU A 208 -8.15 2.15 43.66
N LEU A 209 -7.95 0.88 43.30
CA LEU A 209 -8.95 -0.17 43.28
C LEU A 209 -9.60 -0.36 44.66
N ASN A 210 -10.93 -0.29 44.73
CA ASN A 210 -11.80 -1.01 45.67
C ASN A 210 -13.25 -0.79 45.15
N GLN A 211 -14.11 -1.77 44.86
CA GLN A 211 -14.48 -3.02 45.54
C GLN A 211 -15.08 -3.96 44.47
N VAL A 212 -14.63 -5.21 44.30
CA VAL A 212 -15.12 -6.45 44.94
C VAL A 212 -16.61 -6.78 44.67
N SER A 213 -16.77 -7.76 43.78
CA SER A 213 -17.63 -8.95 43.84
C SER A 213 -19.16 -8.85 43.98
N ASN A 214 -19.86 -9.52 43.06
CA ASN A 214 -21.03 -10.35 43.34
C ASN A 214 -21.20 -11.39 42.21
N ASP A 215 -20.89 -12.64 42.52
CA ASP A 215 -21.39 -13.82 41.83
C ASP A 215 -22.90 -13.99 42.13
N ILE A 216 -23.68 -14.54 41.20
CA ILE A 216 -24.81 -15.47 41.44
C ILE A 216 -25.21 -16.16 40.12
N GLU A 217 -25.51 -17.45 40.27
CA GLU A 217 -25.65 -18.54 39.32
C GLU A 217 -26.92 -18.59 38.44
N GLY A 218 -26.82 -19.42 37.38
CA GLY A 218 -27.89 -20.33 36.91
C GLY A 218 -28.66 -19.90 35.65
N SER A 219 -29.10 -20.76 34.74
CA SER A 219 -28.94 -22.19 34.47
C SER A 219 -29.70 -22.54 33.16
N VAL A 220 -29.06 -23.36 32.31
CA VAL A 220 -29.57 -24.64 31.74
C VAL A 220 -30.66 -24.68 30.62
N SER A 221 -30.20 -25.23 29.48
CA SER A 221 -30.74 -26.21 28.49
C SER A 221 -31.97 -25.96 27.58
N LYS A 222 -31.75 -26.28 26.29
CA LYS A 222 -32.42 -27.29 25.42
C LYS A 222 -31.67 -27.34 24.06
N ASP A 223 -30.97 -28.41 23.69
CA ASP A 223 -31.43 -29.65 22.99
C ASP A 223 -32.21 -29.29 21.69
N GLU A 224 -31.98 -29.83 20.48
CA GLU A 224 -31.38 -31.09 20.01
C GLU A 224 -31.23 -30.99 18.45
N ASP A 225 -30.26 -31.75 17.91
CA ASP A 225 -30.28 -32.49 16.63
C ASP A 225 -30.46 -31.81 15.25
N LYS A 226 -29.35 -31.76 14.47
CA LYS A 226 -29.24 -32.38 13.13
C LYS A 226 -27.85 -32.22 12.49
N GLU A 227 -27.12 -33.33 12.42
CA GLU A 227 -26.21 -33.68 11.32
C GLU A 227 -26.51 -35.15 10.94
N PRO A 228 -26.11 -35.71 9.77
CA PRO A 228 -25.00 -35.26 8.91
C PRO A 228 -25.28 -35.29 7.39
N MET A 229 -24.46 -34.60 6.59
CA MET A 229 -24.08 -35.12 5.27
C MET A 229 -22.64 -34.71 4.95
N GLN A 230 -21.72 -35.59 5.32
CA GLN A 230 -20.33 -35.57 4.88
C GLN A 230 -20.29 -35.85 3.37
N ILE A 231 -19.89 -34.86 2.58
CA ILE A 231 -19.39 -35.09 1.23
C ILE A 231 -17.87 -35.16 1.36
N LEU A 232 -17.36 -36.39 1.52
CA LEU A 232 -15.94 -36.69 1.41
C LEU A 232 -15.53 -36.60 -0.06
N PHE A 233 -14.84 -35.53 -0.42
CA PHE A 233 -13.92 -35.55 -1.55
C PHE A 233 -12.60 -36.12 -1.05
N ASN A 234 -12.38 -37.41 -1.34
CA ASN A 234 -11.08 -38.04 -1.14
C ASN A 234 -10.13 -37.56 -2.24
N TRP A 235 -9.09 -36.84 -1.82
CA TRP A 235 -7.84 -36.72 -2.56
C TRP A 235 -6.96 -37.94 -2.28
#